data_AF-A0A510I268-F1
#
_entry.id   AF-A0A510I268-F1
#
_cell.length_a   1.000
_cell.length_b   1.000
_cell.length_c   1.000
_cell.angle_alpha   90.00
_cell.angle_beta   90.00
_cell.angle_gamma   90.00
#
_symmetry.space_group_name_H-M   'P 1'
#
loop_
_entity.id
_entity.type
_entity.pdbx_description
1 polymer ?
#
loop_
_entity_poly.entity_id
_entity_poly.type
_entity_poly.pdbx_seq_one_letter_code
_entity_poly.pdbx_strand_id
1 'polypeptide(L)'
;MIAPNVYVVDSDHGTQREYAMNSQPNITAPVIIEDDVWVGTGAVILKGTYIPQGCVIAANAVVKGKLEPYGIYAGIPAKKIGERE
;
A
#
# COMPACT_ATOMS: atom_id res chain seq x y z
N MET A 1 10.44 8.97 2.93
CA MET A 1 9.71 10.10 3.54
C MET A 1 8.22 9.79 3.60
N ILE A 2 7.60 9.90 4.77
CA ILE A 2 6.18 9.59 4.98
C ILE A 2 5.47 10.88 5.42
N ALA A 3 4.46 11.29 4.65
CA ALA A 3 3.66 12.48 4.94
C ALA A 3 2.60 12.20 6.04
N PRO A 4 1.92 13.24 6.57
CA PRO A 4 0.87 13.05 7.59
C PRO A 4 -0.27 12.14 7.14
N ASN A 5 -0.90 11.48 8.12
CA ASN A 5 -2.10 10.63 7.94
C ASN A 5 -1.92 9.45 6.96
N VAL A 6 -0.70 8.97 6.76
CA VAL A 6 -0.45 7.72 6.03
C VAL A 6 -0.82 6.54 6.93
N TYR A 7 -1.59 5.60 6.40
CA TYR A 7 -1.97 4.37 7.10
C TYR A 7 -1.26 3.17 6.48
N VAL A 8 -0.44 2.49 7.26
CA VAL A 8 0.24 1.25 6.87
C VAL A 8 -0.34 0.11 7.69
N VAL A 9 -0.81 -0.94 7.02
CA VAL A 9 -1.43 -2.09 7.69
C VAL A 9 -0.93 -3.39 7.05
N ASP A 10 -0.46 -4.32 7.87
CA ASP A 10 0.07 -5.64 7.46
C ASP A 10 -0.91 -6.79 7.76
N SER A 11 -2.09 -6.48 8.30
CA SER A 11 -3.16 -7.41 8.65
C SER A 11 -4.47 -7.10 7.92
N ASP A 12 -5.23 -8.14 7.59
CA ASP A 12 -6.60 -8.03 7.07
C ASP A 12 -7.42 -9.23 7.56
N HIS A 13 -8.74 -9.16 7.47
CA HIS A 13 -9.61 -10.31 7.75
C HIS A 13 -9.80 -11.17 6.51
N GLY A 14 -10.02 -12.47 6.72
CA GLY A 14 -10.61 -13.32 5.69
C GLY A 14 -11.97 -12.80 5.22
N THR A 15 -12.40 -13.25 4.05
CA THR A 15 -13.70 -12.92 3.46
C THR A 15 -14.49 -14.18 3.08
N GLN A 16 -14.22 -15.29 3.77
CA GLN A 16 -14.84 -16.58 3.50
C GLN A 16 -16.31 -16.56 3.95
N ARG A 17 -17.25 -16.85 3.03
CA ARG A 17 -18.71 -16.73 3.28
C ARG A 17 -19.23 -17.60 4.43
N GLU A 18 -18.50 -18.66 4.77
CA GLU A 18 -18.85 -19.63 5.81
C GLU A 18 -18.70 -19.07 7.24
N TYR A 19 -17.89 -18.01 7.41
CA TYR A 19 -17.64 -17.40 8.72
C TYR A 19 -18.26 -16.00 8.80
N ALA A 20 -18.83 -15.67 9.96
CA ALA A 20 -19.19 -14.29 10.29
C ALA A 20 -17.92 -13.42 10.31
N MET A 21 -18.05 -12.11 10.05
CA MET A 21 -16.89 -11.21 9.94
C MET A 21 -16.03 -11.15 11.21
N ASN A 22 -16.65 -11.22 12.39
CA ASN A 22 -15.95 -11.27 13.68
C ASN A 22 -15.26 -12.62 13.97
N SER A 23 -15.53 -13.64 13.15
CA SER A 23 -14.94 -14.98 13.24
C SER A 23 -13.96 -15.27 12.09
N GLN A 24 -13.68 -14.28 11.23
CA GLN A 24 -12.74 -14.46 10.12
C GLN A 24 -11.31 -14.61 10.65
N PRO A 25 -10.49 -15.47 10.03
CA PRO A 25 -9.08 -15.57 10.37
C PRO A 25 -8.38 -14.23 10.10
N ASN A 26 -7.43 -13.89 10.96
CA ASN A 26 -6.50 -12.79 10.70
C ASN A 26 -5.47 -13.26 9.66
N ILE A 27 -5.37 -12.54 8.56
CA ILE A 27 -4.41 -12.80 7.49
C ILE A 27 -3.36 -11.70 7.54
N THR A 28 -2.09 -12.08 7.72
CA THR A 28 -0.97 -11.13 7.77
C THR A 28 -0.01 -11.32 6.59
N ALA A 29 0.65 -10.25 6.17
CA ALA A 29 1.76 -10.28 5.22
C ALA A 29 2.56 -8.98 5.34
N PRO A 30 3.90 -9.04 5.33
CA PRO A 30 4.73 -7.86 5.54
C PRO A 30 4.47 -6.79 4.49
N VAL A 31 4.49 -5.54 4.92
CA VAL A 31 4.62 -4.38 4.04
C VAL A 31 6.09 -3.99 4.01
N ILE A 32 6.64 -3.86 2.81
CA ILE A 32 8.04 -3.50 2.59
C ILE A 32 8.06 -2.19 1.82
N ILE A 33 8.73 -1.19 2.38
CA ILE A 33 8.98 0.12 1.76
C ILE A 33 10.49 0.32 1.76
N GLU A 34 11.08 0.38 0.58
CA GLU A 34 12.54 0.53 0.42
C GLU A 34 13.00 1.99 0.54
N ASP A 35 14.28 2.21 0.26
CA ASP A 35 14.94 3.50 0.37
C ASP A 35 14.36 4.53 -0.63
N ASP A 36 14.49 5.81 -0.27
CA ASP A 36 14.14 6.95 -1.13
C ASP A 36 12.70 6.95 -1.69
N VAL A 37 11.76 6.30 -0.99
CA VAL A 37 10.33 6.35 -1.31
C VAL A 37 9.69 7.59 -0.69
N TRP A 38 8.84 8.30 -1.44
CA TRP A 38 7.93 9.32 -0.92
C TRP A 38 6.49 8.80 -0.85
N VAL A 39 5.88 8.83 0.33
CA VAL A 39 4.47 8.51 0.53
C VAL A 39 3.67 9.76 0.88
N GLY A 40 2.76 10.16 0.00
CA GLY A 40 1.91 11.34 0.12
C GLY A 40 0.82 11.21 1.19
N THR A 41 0.30 12.35 1.64
CA THR A 41 -0.67 12.42 2.74
C THR A 41 -1.91 11.57 2.49
N GLY A 42 -2.38 10.87 3.52
CA GLY A 42 -3.61 10.09 3.44
C GLY A 42 -3.50 8.79 2.65
N ALA A 43 -2.32 8.45 2.11
CA ALA A 43 -2.14 7.19 1.40
C ALA A 43 -2.34 5.99 2.35
N VAL A 44 -2.96 4.94 1.83
CA VAL A 44 -3.22 3.68 2.52
C VAL A 44 -2.38 2.59 1.87
N ILE A 45 -1.47 2.01 2.62
CA ILE A 45 -0.59 0.93 2.17
C ILE A 45 -1.10 -0.39 2.76
N LEU A 46 -1.66 -1.24 1.89
CA LEU A 46 -2.29 -2.48 2.30
C LEU A 46 -1.29 -3.61 2.50
N LYS A 47 -1.72 -4.59 3.29
CA LYS A 47 -1.02 -5.84 3.58
C LYS A 47 -0.37 -6.47 2.35
N GLY A 48 0.90 -6.90 2.50
CA GLY A 48 1.65 -7.59 1.45
C GLY A 48 2.15 -6.69 0.32
N THR A 49 2.09 -5.37 0.49
CA THR A 49 2.61 -4.41 -0.49
C THR A 49 4.13 -4.34 -0.44
N TYR A 50 4.75 -4.32 -1.61
CA TYR A 50 6.19 -4.07 -1.79
C TYR A 50 6.36 -2.80 -2.63
N ILE A 51 6.93 -1.77 -2.01
CA ILE A 51 7.22 -0.47 -2.62
C ILE A 51 8.75 -0.38 -2.78
N PRO A 52 9.27 -0.59 -4.00
CA PRO A 52 10.70 -0.56 -4.26
C PRO A 52 11.26 0.86 -4.22
N GLN A 53 12.60 0.93 -4.26
CA GLN A 53 13.36 2.18 -4.17
C GLN A 53 12.83 3.28 -5.12
N GLY A 54 12.82 4.51 -4.61
CA GLY A 54 12.60 5.71 -5.42
C GLY A 54 11.15 6.01 -5.79
N CYS A 55 10.19 5.14 -5.44
CA CYS A 55 8.78 5.33 -5.76
C CYS A 55 8.18 6.61 -5.14
N VAL A 56 7.18 7.16 -5.82
CA VAL A 56 6.33 8.24 -5.31
C VAL A 56 4.89 7.75 -5.24
N ILE A 57 4.30 7.77 -4.05
CA ILE A 57 2.88 7.46 -3.82
C ILE A 57 2.13 8.77 -3.65
N ALA A 58 1.19 9.06 -4.54
CA ALA A 58 0.37 10.26 -4.48
C ALA A 58 -0.55 10.27 -3.24
N ALA A 59 -0.99 11.47 -2.87
CA ALA A 59 -1.92 11.65 -1.75
C ALA A 59 -3.21 10.82 -1.93
N ASN A 60 -3.72 10.28 -0.82
CA ASN A 60 -4.92 9.44 -0.75
C ASN A 60 -4.94 8.18 -1.64
N ALA A 61 -3.78 7.74 -2.15
CA ALA A 61 -3.71 6.51 -2.93
C ALA A 61 -3.92 5.26 -2.06
N VAL A 62 -4.64 4.25 -2.57
CA VAL A 62 -4.79 2.93 -1.91
C VAL A 62 -3.93 1.92 -2.63
N VAL A 63 -2.79 1.58 -2.02
CA VAL A 63 -1.71 0.81 -2.63
C VAL A 63 -1.80 -0.65 -2.20
N LYS A 64 -1.71 -1.56 -3.18
CA LYS A 64 -1.69 -3.01 -2.97
C LYS A 64 -0.75 -3.69 -3.97
N GLY A 65 -0.02 -4.69 -3.51
CA GLY A 65 0.78 -5.57 -4.36
C GLY A 65 2.21 -5.09 -4.58
N LYS A 66 2.85 -5.52 -5.66
CA LYS A 66 4.23 -5.17 -5.98
C LYS A 66 4.27 -4.01 -6.97
N LEU A 67 5.03 -2.96 -6.64
CA LEU A 67 5.26 -1.80 -7.50
C LEU A 67 6.58 -1.97 -8.28
N GLU A 68 6.85 -1.05 -9.19
CA GLU A 68 8.09 -0.96 -9.99
C GLU A 68 8.97 0.18 -9.45
N PRO A 69 10.31 -0.01 -9.38
CA PRO A 69 11.24 1.04 -8.92
C PRO A 69 11.01 2.36 -9.65
N TYR A 70 11.19 3.48 -8.92
CA TYR A 70 11.05 4.85 -9.45
C TYR A 70 9.67 5.20 -10.04
N GLY A 71 8.64 4.36 -9.84
CA GLY A 71 7.30 4.63 -10.35
C GLY A 71 6.52 5.66 -9.52
N ILE A 72 5.68 6.45 -10.20
CA ILE A 72 4.69 7.34 -9.57
C ILE A 72 3.34 6.64 -9.57
N TYR A 73 2.74 6.44 -8.41
CA TYR A 73 1.49 5.70 -8.21
C TYR A 73 0.38 6.56 -7.61
N ALA A 74 -0.82 6.53 -8.18
CA ALA A 74 -1.97 7.31 -7.69
C ALA A 74 -3.30 6.56 -7.86
N GLY A 75 -4.30 6.95 -7.07
CA GLY A 75 -5.69 6.49 -7.21
C GLY A 75 -6.11 5.35 -6.28
N ILE A 76 -7.34 4.86 -6.48
CA ILE A 76 -7.99 3.81 -5.69
C ILE A 76 -8.65 2.81 -6.66
N PRO A 77 -8.05 1.62 -6.90
CA PRO A 77 -6.72 1.20 -6.47
C PRO A 77 -5.61 2.00 -7.16
N ALA A 78 -4.45 2.13 -6.50
CA ALA A 78 -3.32 2.85 -7.05
C ALA A 78 -2.81 2.19 -8.34
N LYS A 79 -2.53 3.00 -9.37
CA LYS A 79 -1.93 2.60 -10.65
C LYS A 79 -0.69 3.43 -10.93
N LYS A 80 0.27 2.87 -11.66
CA LYS A 80 1.43 3.62 -12.17
C LYS A 80 0.90 4.67 -13.16
N ILE A 81 1.22 5.93 -12.92
CA ILE A 81 0.82 7.08 -13.74
C ILE A 81 2.01 7.83 -14.35
N GLY A 82 3.24 7.45 -13.96
CA GLY A 82 4.46 8.06 -14.45
C GLY A 82 5.70 7.45 -13.82
N GLU A 83 6.84 8.04 -14.13
CA GLU A 83 8.16 7.70 -13.58
C GLU A 83 8.79 8.96 -12.98
N ARG A 84 9.59 8.76 -11.92
CA ARG A 84 10.36 9.81 -11.28
C ARG A 84 11.64 10.06 -12.09
N GLU A 85 11.88 11.31 -12.46
CA GLU A 85 13.08 11.79 -13.17
C GLU A 85 14.16 12.32 -12.20
#